data_AF-A0A662BDB9-F1
#
_entry.id   AF-A0A662BDB9-F1
#
_cell.length_a   1.000
_cell.length_b   1.000
_cell.length_c   1.000
_cell.angle_alpha   90.00
_cell.angle_beta   90.00
_cell.angle_gamma   90.00
#
_symmetry.space_group_name_H-M   'P 1'
#
loop_
_entity.id
_entity.type
_entity.pdbx_description
1 polymer ?
#
loop_
_entity_poly.entity_id
_entity_poly.type
_entity_poly.pdbx_seq_one_letter_code
_entity_poly.pdbx_strand_id
1 'polypeptide(L)'
;KTLYFSSNGHAGMGGSDLFICRKNKNKTWSSPKNLGYPINTYFNEESLIVTADGTLGLFSSDMEGGFGQKDIYSFELYKEIRPNKTIFLKGIVYHAINKMALEADIEINSLTDSFILNTKSDKINGNFLFCLPPEKDYALNIYKKGFLPYSDYFHLPDSNLTIKVPLQPIEIDKVFVLKNIFFDTDKYKLKAKSFAELNRLIYFLNKNSQLKIEIQGHTDNTGTKTHNQSLSSNRAKSVYNYLIKNNISKNRLSFKGYAATKPIANNNTIKGRAKNRRTAFKILSTE
;
A
#
# COMPACT_ATOMS: atom_id res chain seq x y z
N LYS A 1 -0.69 18.27 -11.35
CA LYS A 1 -0.59 18.72 -9.94
C LYS A 1 -0.90 20.20 -9.90
N THR A 2 -1.55 20.67 -8.84
CA THR A 2 -1.94 22.07 -8.68
C THR A 2 -1.29 22.60 -7.40
N LEU A 3 -0.72 23.80 -7.47
CA LEU A 3 -0.20 24.54 -6.34
C LEU A 3 -1.03 25.82 -6.21
N TYR A 4 -1.59 26.04 -5.03
CA TYR A 4 -2.19 27.31 -4.64
C TYR A 4 -1.27 27.98 -3.63
N PHE A 5 -1.13 29.29 -3.72
CA PHE A 5 -0.29 30.06 -2.80
C PHE A 5 -0.74 31.51 -2.78
N SER A 6 -0.40 32.23 -1.71
CA SER A 6 -0.59 33.68 -1.62
C SER A 6 0.73 34.41 -1.86
N SER A 7 0.70 35.59 -2.48
CA SER A 7 1.89 36.41 -2.73
C SER A 7 1.52 37.87 -3.02
N ASN A 8 2.42 38.79 -2.67
CA ASN A 8 2.42 40.19 -3.11
C ASN A 8 3.56 40.49 -4.12
N GLY A 9 4.25 39.46 -4.61
CA GLY A 9 5.42 39.56 -5.50
C GLY A 9 5.09 39.39 -6.99
N HIS A 10 3.82 39.39 -7.36
CA HIS A 10 3.33 39.14 -8.72
C HIS A 10 2.28 40.19 -9.11
N ALA A 11 1.98 40.30 -10.40
CA ALA A 11 0.88 41.16 -10.86
C ALA A 11 -0.43 40.73 -10.19
N GLY A 12 -1.00 41.62 -9.37
CA GLY A 12 -2.14 41.36 -8.50
C GLY A 12 -3.14 42.52 -8.46
N MET A 13 -4.06 42.47 -7.51
CA MET A 13 -5.23 43.35 -7.36
C MET A 13 -5.17 44.21 -6.09
N GLY A 14 -4.19 43.98 -5.20
CA GLY A 14 -3.97 44.78 -4.01
C GLY A 14 -2.80 44.29 -3.16
N GLY A 15 -3.11 43.92 -1.91
CA GLY A 15 -2.15 43.43 -0.92
C GLY A 15 -1.58 42.06 -1.29
N SER A 16 -1.77 41.07 -0.43
CA SER A 16 -1.46 39.68 -0.79
C SER A 16 -2.60 39.09 -1.61
N ASP A 17 -2.28 38.51 -2.76
CA ASP A 17 -3.24 37.88 -3.65
C ASP A 17 -3.05 36.36 -3.67
N LEU A 18 -4.13 35.63 -3.95
CA LEU A 18 -4.09 34.19 -4.18
C LEU A 18 -3.75 33.89 -5.66
N PHE A 19 -2.86 32.93 -5.86
CA PHE A 19 -2.40 32.47 -7.17
C PHE A 19 -2.51 30.95 -7.33
N ILE A 20 -2.53 30.51 -8.58
CA ILE A 20 -2.45 29.10 -8.98
C ILE A 20 -1.31 28.86 -9.96
N CYS A 21 -0.57 27.77 -9.75
CA CYS A 21 0.36 27.19 -10.70
C CYS A 21 0.00 25.73 -10.99
N ARG A 22 0.18 25.31 -12.25
CA ARG A 22 -0.04 23.93 -12.69
C ARG A 22 1.27 23.29 -13.11
N LYS A 23 1.45 22.04 -12.68
CA LYS A 23 2.59 21.24 -13.13
C LYS A 23 2.30 20.66 -14.50
N ASN A 24 3.11 21.05 -15.48
CA ASN A 24 3.07 20.59 -16.86
C ASN A 24 3.55 19.13 -16.99
N LYS A 25 3.30 18.51 -18.15
CA LYS A 25 3.71 17.13 -18.45
C LYS A 25 5.24 16.94 -18.39
N ASN A 26 6.01 17.95 -18.77
CA ASN A 26 7.47 17.98 -18.69
C ASN A 26 8.02 18.25 -17.27
N LYS A 27 7.16 18.18 -16.25
CA LYS A 27 7.48 18.41 -14.83
C LYS A 27 7.87 19.85 -14.46
N THR A 28 7.76 20.83 -15.36
CA THR A 28 7.90 22.25 -15.02
C THR A 28 6.58 22.81 -14.47
N TRP A 29 6.64 23.95 -13.78
CA TRP A 29 5.45 24.69 -13.34
C TRP A 29 5.09 25.79 -14.35
N SER A 30 3.80 26.04 -14.54
CA SER A 30 3.32 27.22 -15.26
C SER A 30 3.66 28.50 -14.50
N SER A 31 3.61 29.64 -15.20
CA SER A 31 3.63 30.95 -14.54
C SER A 31 2.43 31.10 -13.58
N PRO A 32 2.59 31.87 -12.48
CA PRO A 32 1.49 32.19 -11.57
C PRO A 32 0.32 32.84 -12.30
N LYS A 33 -0.89 32.28 -12.14
CA LYS A 33 -2.14 32.91 -12.58
C LYS A 33 -2.86 33.44 -11.35
N ASN A 34 -3.17 34.73 -11.34
CA ASN A 34 -3.98 35.36 -10.31
C ASN A 34 -5.40 34.77 -10.33
N LEU A 35 -6.00 34.56 -9.15
CA LEU A 35 -7.33 33.96 -9.03
C LEU A 35 -8.47 34.91 -9.46
N GLY A 36 -8.20 36.21 -9.49
CA GLY A 36 -9.07 37.27 -10.01
C GLY A 36 -10.21 37.65 -9.06
N TYR A 37 -10.90 38.73 -9.41
CA TYR A 37 -12.12 39.16 -8.71
C TYR A 37 -13.27 38.16 -8.94
N PRO A 38 -14.17 37.91 -7.96
CA PRO A 38 -14.25 38.54 -6.63
C PRO A 38 -13.41 37.85 -5.54
N ILE A 39 -12.51 36.94 -5.90
CA ILE A 39 -11.72 36.18 -4.92
C ILE A 39 -10.58 37.02 -4.38
N ASN A 40 -9.78 37.58 -5.29
CA ASN A 40 -8.77 38.58 -4.93
C ASN A 40 -9.39 39.97 -4.98
N THR A 41 -9.09 40.77 -3.98
CA THR A 41 -9.57 42.13 -3.81
C THR A 41 -8.38 43.09 -3.67
N TYR A 42 -8.63 44.31 -3.18
CA TYR A 42 -7.54 45.22 -2.84
C TYR A 42 -6.92 44.95 -1.45
N PHE A 43 -7.55 44.05 -0.67
CA PHE A 43 -7.14 43.64 0.67
C PHE A 43 -6.08 42.51 0.63
N ASN A 44 -5.86 41.82 1.75
CA ASN A 44 -4.91 40.72 1.88
C ASN A 44 -5.62 39.37 1.92
N GLU A 45 -5.63 38.65 0.81
CA GLU A 45 -6.06 37.26 0.73
C GLU A 45 -4.89 36.28 0.93
N GLU A 46 -5.02 35.45 1.95
CA GLU A 46 -3.95 34.56 2.42
C GLU A 46 -4.46 33.18 2.83
N SER A 47 -3.53 32.24 3.02
CA SER A 47 -3.78 30.95 3.66
C SER A 47 -4.88 30.10 2.99
N LEU A 48 -4.99 30.16 1.66
CA LEU A 48 -5.96 29.39 0.90
C LEU A 48 -5.79 27.88 1.14
N ILE A 49 -6.86 27.24 1.59
CA ILE A 49 -7.03 25.79 1.57
C ILE A 49 -8.15 25.41 0.59
N VAL A 50 -7.99 24.30 -0.11
CA VAL A 50 -8.99 23.78 -1.05
C VAL A 50 -9.45 22.41 -0.55
N THR A 51 -10.77 22.19 -0.51
CA THR A 51 -11.35 20.92 -0.09
C THR A 51 -10.90 19.76 -0.99
N ALA A 52 -10.90 18.54 -0.46
CA ALA A 52 -10.35 17.37 -1.17
C ALA A 52 -11.05 17.06 -2.50
N ASP A 53 -12.35 17.34 -2.58
CA ASP A 53 -13.16 17.23 -3.79
C ASP A 53 -12.89 18.34 -4.81
N GLY A 54 -12.14 19.38 -4.41
CA GLY A 54 -11.68 20.47 -5.27
C GLY A 54 -12.74 21.53 -5.55
N THR A 55 -13.84 21.58 -4.79
CA THR A 55 -14.98 22.44 -5.08
C THR A 55 -15.01 23.72 -4.25
N LEU A 56 -14.55 23.69 -2.99
CA LEU A 56 -14.62 24.82 -2.08
C LEU A 56 -13.22 25.30 -1.69
N GLY A 57 -13.02 26.61 -1.73
CA GLY A 57 -11.83 27.30 -1.24
C GLY A 57 -12.15 28.05 0.03
N LEU A 58 -11.30 27.95 1.04
CA LEU A 58 -11.36 28.73 2.27
C LEU A 58 -10.07 29.54 2.38
N PHE A 59 -10.17 30.82 2.68
CA PHE A 59 -9.02 31.72 2.78
C PHE A 59 -9.25 32.72 3.91
N SER A 60 -8.18 33.32 4.42
CA SER A 60 -8.28 34.41 5.40
C SER A 60 -8.11 35.76 4.71
N SER A 61 -8.92 36.75 5.08
CA SER A 61 -8.77 38.11 4.57
C SER A 61 -9.20 39.17 5.59
N ASP A 62 -8.68 40.38 5.41
CA ASP A 62 -8.97 41.62 6.15
C ASP A 62 -9.98 42.52 5.41
N MET A 63 -10.82 41.92 4.55
CA MET A 63 -11.92 42.62 3.86
C MET A 63 -12.84 43.39 4.80
N GLU A 64 -13.32 44.54 4.31
CA GLU A 64 -14.33 45.36 4.98
C GLU A 64 -15.61 44.58 5.28
N GLY A 65 -16.21 44.88 6.44
CA GLY A 65 -17.43 44.19 6.93
C GLY A 65 -17.14 42.90 7.71
N GLY A 66 -15.87 42.57 7.93
CA GLY A 66 -15.43 41.49 8.81
C GLY A 66 -15.69 41.72 10.31
N PHE A 67 -15.48 40.67 11.10
CA PHE A 67 -15.61 40.65 12.56
C PHE A 67 -14.26 40.86 13.28
N GLY A 68 -13.16 41.01 12.55
CA GLY A 68 -11.85 41.22 13.13
C GLY A 68 -10.78 41.60 12.11
N GLN A 69 -9.50 41.36 12.46
CA GLN A 69 -8.37 41.67 11.58
C GLN A 69 -8.26 40.69 10.41
N LYS A 70 -8.55 39.41 10.62
CA LYS A 70 -8.58 38.38 9.57
C LYS A 70 -9.71 37.40 9.85
N ASP A 71 -10.67 37.35 8.95
CA ASP A 71 -11.79 36.40 8.99
C ASP A 71 -11.63 35.31 7.93
N ILE A 72 -12.32 34.18 8.13
CA ILE A 72 -12.33 33.07 7.17
C ILE A 72 -13.48 33.27 6.19
N TYR A 73 -13.13 33.41 4.92
CA TYR A 73 -14.06 33.51 3.81
C TYR A 73 -14.04 32.23 2.97
N SER A 74 -15.10 32.02 2.19
CA SER A 74 -15.23 30.84 1.34
C SER A 74 -15.74 31.19 -0.04
N PHE A 75 -15.31 30.45 -1.06
CA PHE A 75 -15.81 30.57 -2.42
C PHE A 75 -15.85 29.22 -3.13
N GLU A 76 -16.76 29.06 -4.09
CA GLU A 76 -16.74 27.90 -4.98
C GLU A 76 -15.65 28.11 -6.05
N LEU A 77 -14.72 27.16 -6.17
CA LEU A 77 -13.70 27.20 -7.20
C LEU A 77 -14.36 27.10 -8.57
N TYR A 78 -14.09 28.04 -9.47
CA TYR A 78 -14.52 27.91 -10.85
C TYR A 78 -13.76 26.80 -11.58
N LYS A 79 -14.42 26.18 -12.56
CA LYS A 79 -13.97 24.94 -13.22
C LYS A 79 -12.51 24.98 -13.69
N GLU A 80 -12.05 26.13 -14.19
CA GLU A 80 -10.71 26.30 -14.73
C GLU A 80 -9.59 26.26 -13.71
N ILE A 81 -9.87 26.49 -12.43
CA ILE A 81 -8.85 26.46 -11.37
C ILE A 81 -8.91 25.19 -10.53
N ARG A 82 -10.03 24.44 -10.56
CA ARG A 82 -10.20 23.22 -9.75
C ARG A 82 -9.00 22.28 -9.88
N PRO A 83 -8.54 21.69 -8.76
CA PRO A 83 -7.53 20.65 -8.80
C PRO A 83 -8.15 19.35 -9.33
N ASN A 84 -7.31 18.34 -9.56
CA ASN A 84 -7.84 17.00 -9.79
C ASN A 84 -8.54 16.54 -8.50
N LYS A 85 -9.79 16.05 -8.65
CA LYS A 85 -10.59 15.52 -7.54
C LYS A 85 -9.81 14.43 -6.81
N THR A 86 -9.84 14.49 -5.47
CA THR A 86 -9.36 13.42 -4.60
C THR A 86 -10.44 13.09 -3.59
N ILE A 87 -10.42 11.86 -3.09
CA ILE A 87 -11.30 11.40 -2.02
C ILE A 87 -10.47 10.79 -0.90
N PHE A 88 -11.10 10.61 0.26
CA PHE A 88 -10.45 10.04 1.42
C PHE A 88 -10.55 8.53 1.44
N LEU A 89 -9.39 7.86 1.46
CA LEU A 89 -9.27 6.50 1.97
C LEU A 89 -8.90 6.60 3.45
N LYS A 90 -9.86 6.26 4.31
CA LYS A 90 -9.65 6.15 5.75
C LYS A 90 -9.40 4.69 6.10
N GLY A 91 -8.58 4.44 7.09
CA GLY A 91 -8.50 3.10 7.64
C GLY A 91 -8.03 3.05 9.06
N ILE A 92 -8.21 1.88 9.67
CA ILE A 92 -7.75 1.57 11.02
C ILE A 92 -6.96 0.27 10.99
N VAL A 93 -5.75 0.30 11.56
CA VAL A 93 -4.87 -0.84 11.73
C VAL A 93 -4.93 -1.29 13.18
N TYR A 94 -5.23 -2.58 13.41
CA TYR A 94 -5.35 -3.13 14.74
C TYR A 94 -4.89 -4.58 14.80
N HIS A 95 -4.56 -5.04 15.99
CA HIS A 95 -4.12 -6.40 16.26
C HIS A 95 -5.27 -7.39 16.07
N ALA A 96 -5.08 -8.42 15.25
CA ALA A 96 -6.17 -9.33 14.86
C ALA A 96 -6.83 -10.06 16.04
N ILE A 97 -6.04 -10.41 17.07
CA ILE A 97 -6.49 -11.12 18.28
C ILE A 97 -7.12 -10.16 19.30
N ASN A 98 -6.32 -9.34 19.98
CA ASN A 98 -6.78 -8.50 21.11
C ASN A 98 -7.44 -7.17 20.70
N LYS A 99 -7.56 -6.89 19.38
CA LYS A 99 -8.20 -5.71 18.80
C LYS A 99 -7.56 -4.35 19.16
N MET A 100 -6.40 -4.34 19.81
CA MET A 100 -5.69 -3.10 20.12
C MET A 100 -5.22 -2.38 18.84
N ALA A 101 -5.33 -1.06 18.81
CA ALA A 101 -4.80 -0.23 17.74
C ALA A 101 -3.29 -0.43 17.57
N LEU A 102 -2.81 -0.29 16.33
CA LEU A 102 -1.40 -0.46 16.00
C LEU A 102 -0.90 0.69 15.13
N GLU A 103 0.22 1.30 15.55
CA GLU A 103 1.11 2.03 14.63
C GLU A 103 1.76 1.03 13.66
N ALA A 104 1.64 1.28 12.37
CA ALA A 104 2.18 0.46 11.30
C ALA A 104 2.63 1.36 10.14
N ASP A 105 3.64 0.92 9.40
CA ASP A 105 4.04 1.54 8.14
C ASP A 105 3.05 1.15 7.05
N ILE A 106 2.56 2.14 6.29
CA ILE A 106 1.54 1.94 5.28
C ILE A 106 2.04 2.53 3.96
N GLU A 107 1.91 1.74 2.91
CA GLU A 107 2.27 2.10 1.54
C GLU A 107 1.05 1.87 0.64
N ILE A 108 0.74 2.83 -0.21
CA ILE A 108 -0.26 2.69 -1.26
C ILE A 108 0.36 3.00 -2.63
N ASN A 109 0.17 2.08 -3.57
CA ASN A 109 0.67 2.19 -4.94
C ASN A 109 -0.51 2.31 -5.90
N SER A 110 -0.49 3.31 -6.78
CA SER A 110 -1.42 3.42 -7.91
C SER A 110 -0.98 2.50 -9.04
N LEU A 111 -1.85 1.55 -9.41
CA LEU A 111 -1.56 0.60 -10.49
C LEU A 111 -1.65 1.22 -11.88
N THR A 112 -2.29 2.39 -12.02
CA THR A 112 -2.44 3.11 -13.29
C THR A 112 -1.38 4.21 -13.46
N ASP A 113 -1.13 4.99 -12.42
CA ASP A 113 -0.36 6.23 -12.52
C ASP A 113 1.10 6.07 -12.04
N SER A 114 1.46 4.87 -11.56
CA SER A 114 2.81 4.51 -11.11
C SER A 114 3.39 5.46 -10.06
N PHE A 115 2.57 5.88 -9.08
CA PHE A 115 3.03 6.62 -7.90
C PHE A 115 2.84 5.80 -6.63
N ILE A 116 3.70 6.07 -5.64
CA ILE A 116 3.67 5.43 -4.32
C ILE A 116 3.53 6.55 -3.27
N LEU A 117 2.61 6.37 -2.32
CA LEU A 117 2.45 7.24 -1.15
C LEU A 117 2.63 6.40 0.11
N ASN A 118 3.28 6.98 1.11
CA ASN A 118 3.56 6.31 2.38
C ASN A 118 3.02 7.14 3.54
N THR A 119 2.56 6.47 4.59
CA THR A 119 2.19 7.08 5.87
C THR A 119 2.40 6.07 7.00
N LYS A 120 2.11 6.49 8.24
CA LYS A 120 1.95 5.59 9.38
C LYS A 120 0.54 5.70 9.93
N SER A 121 0.00 4.60 10.44
CA SER A 121 -1.17 4.69 11.30
C SER A 121 -0.82 5.34 12.63
N ASP A 122 -1.77 6.07 13.19
CA ASP A 122 -1.66 6.68 14.51
C ASP A 122 -1.42 5.62 15.60
N LYS A 123 -0.55 5.95 16.55
CA LYS A 123 -0.13 5.02 17.61
C LYS A 123 -1.22 4.74 18.64
N ILE A 124 -2.15 5.67 18.85
CA ILE A 124 -3.16 5.59 19.90
C ILE A 124 -4.41 4.89 19.36
N ASN A 125 -4.90 5.30 18.19
CA ASN A 125 -6.16 4.83 17.64
C ASN A 125 -6.01 3.98 16.36
N GLY A 126 -4.81 3.88 15.79
CA GLY A 126 -4.53 3.02 14.63
C GLY A 126 -5.04 3.61 13.31
N ASN A 127 -5.55 4.84 13.31
CA ASN A 127 -6.15 5.45 12.13
C ASN A 127 -5.08 5.93 11.15
N PHE A 128 -5.40 5.88 9.85
CA PHE A 128 -4.63 6.50 8.78
C PHE A 128 -5.56 7.09 7.72
N LEU A 129 -4.99 7.99 6.91
CA LEU A 129 -5.69 8.69 5.86
C LEU A 129 -4.81 8.83 4.62
N PHE A 130 -5.38 8.58 3.45
CA PHE A 130 -4.82 9.00 2.16
C PHE A 130 -5.85 9.84 1.39
N CYS A 131 -5.37 10.84 0.66
CA CYS A 131 -6.13 11.57 -0.35
C CYS A 131 -5.76 11.01 -1.73
N LEU A 132 -6.69 10.31 -2.37
CA LEU A 132 -6.41 9.54 -3.60
C LEU A 132 -7.38 9.94 -4.71
N PRO A 133 -6.94 9.97 -5.98
CA PRO A 133 -7.85 10.06 -7.11
C PRO A 133 -8.87 8.88 -7.13
N PRO A 134 -10.16 9.15 -7.29
CA PRO A 134 -11.18 8.10 -7.39
C PRO A 134 -11.11 7.36 -8.75
N GLU A 135 -11.89 6.29 -8.86
CA GLU A 135 -12.08 5.44 -10.07
C GLU A 135 -10.76 4.84 -10.58
N LYS A 136 -9.91 4.41 -9.64
CA LYS A 136 -8.59 3.82 -9.92
C LYS A 136 -8.30 2.63 -9.03
N ASP A 137 -7.41 1.77 -9.52
CA ASP A 137 -6.97 0.59 -8.79
C ASP A 137 -5.71 0.86 -7.97
N TYR A 138 -5.74 0.41 -6.72
CA TYR A 138 -4.67 0.60 -5.74
C TYR A 138 -4.23 -0.72 -5.13
N ALA A 139 -2.94 -0.81 -4.83
CA ALA A 139 -2.36 -1.83 -3.98
C ALA A 139 -2.00 -1.21 -2.62
N LEU A 140 -2.61 -1.71 -1.55
CA LEU A 140 -2.31 -1.32 -0.17
C LEU A 140 -1.40 -2.36 0.45
N ASN A 141 -0.29 -1.91 1.04
CA ASN A 141 0.63 -2.73 1.79
C ASN A 141 0.82 -2.15 3.19
N ILE A 142 0.68 -2.98 4.23
CA ILE A 142 0.81 -2.57 5.62
C ILE A 142 1.80 -3.49 6.34
N TYR A 143 2.74 -2.86 7.05
CA TYR A 143 3.86 -3.54 7.68
C TYR A 143 4.03 -3.09 9.13
N LYS A 144 4.26 -4.06 10.01
CA LYS A 144 4.64 -3.83 11.39
C LYS A 144 5.57 -4.95 11.85
N LYS A 145 6.68 -4.60 12.51
CA LYS A 145 7.59 -5.59 13.11
C LYS A 145 6.81 -6.50 14.06
N GLY A 146 7.03 -7.81 13.96
CA GLY A 146 6.32 -8.80 14.78
C GLY A 146 4.94 -9.21 14.23
N PHE A 147 4.54 -8.69 13.07
CA PHE A 147 3.28 -9.04 12.40
C PHE A 147 3.56 -9.50 10.96
N LEU A 148 2.65 -10.31 10.44
CA LEU A 148 2.63 -10.68 9.02
C LEU A 148 2.30 -9.46 8.17
N PRO A 149 2.86 -9.38 6.95
CA PRO A 149 2.56 -8.29 6.05
C PRO A 149 1.11 -8.43 5.58
N TYR A 150 0.39 -7.33 5.57
CA TYR A 150 -0.93 -7.27 4.95
C TYR A 150 -0.80 -6.62 3.57
N SER A 151 -1.44 -7.21 2.57
CA SER A 151 -1.48 -6.69 1.21
C SER A 151 -2.87 -6.91 0.63
N ASP A 152 -3.45 -5.88 0.05
CA ASP A 152 -4.75 -5.95 -0.60
C ASP A 152 -4.77 -5.11 -1.88
N TYR A 153 -5.65 -5.50 -2.80
CA TYR A 153 -5.88 -4.81 -4.05
C TYR A 153 -7.35 -4.41 -4.13
N PHE A 154 -7.62 -3.15 -4.40
CA PHE A 154 -9.00 -2.67 -4.48
C PHE A 154 -9.14 -1.57 -5.53
N HIS A 155 -10.33 -1.52 -6.10
CA HIS A 155 -10.81 -0.39 -6.88
C HIS A 155 -11.35 0.67 -5.93
N LEU A 156 -10.88 1.90 -6.04
CA LEU A 156 -11.37 3.01 -5.22
C LEU A 156 -12.53 3.69 -5.96
N PRO A 157 -13.77 3.64 -5.45
CA PRO A 157 -14.93 4.27 -6.10
C PRO A 157 -14.88 5.79 -5.99
N ASP A 158 -15.77 6.50 -6.69
CA ASP A 158 -15.96 7.95 -6.53
C ASP A 158 -16.69 8.36 -5.23
N SER A 159 -16.30 7.75 -4.11
CA SER A 159 -16.78 8.07 -2.76
C SER A 159 -15.76 7.66 -1.71
N ASN A 160 -15.79 8.34 -0.55
CA ASN A 160 -14.89 8.02 0.55
C ASN A 160 -15.01 6.55 0.98
N LEU A 161 -13.87 5.89 1.18
CA LEU A 161 -13.80 4.49 1.56
C LEU A 161 -13.18 4.36 2.95
N THR A 162 -13.73 3.48 3.79
CA THR A 162 -13.15 3.13 5.10
C THR A 162 -12.80 1.65 5.13
N ILE A 163 -11.56 1.34 5.51
CA ILE A 163 -11.06 -0.04 5.61
C ILE A 163 -10.59 -0.39 7.03
N LYS A 164 -10.82 -1.65 7.42
CA LYS A 164 -10.43 -2.19 8.72
C LYS A 164 -9.40 -3.29 8.51
N VAL A 165 -8.19 -3.09 9.03
CA VAL A 165 -7.06 -3.98 8.76
C VAL A 165 -6.62 -4.70 10.05
N PRO A 166 -7.03 -5.96 10.25
CA PRO A 166 -6.52 -6.80 11.33
C PRO A 166 -5.14 -7.36 10.97
N LEU A 167 -4.09 -6.88 11.62
CA LEU A 167 -2.75 -7.45 11.46
C LEU A 167 -2.59 -8.71 12.32
N GLN A 168 -2.16 -9.79 11.66
CA GLN A 168 -1.90 -11.07 12.30
C GLN A 168 -0.49 -11.06 12.91
N PRO A 169 -0.33 -11.36 14.20
CA PRO A 169 0.99 -11.47 14.80
C PRO A 169 1.77 -12.65 14.19
N ILE A 170 3.10 -12.54 14.23
CA ILE A 170 3.98 -13.65 13.93
C ILE A 170 3.90 -14.65 15.07
N GLU A 171 3.61 -15.90 14.73
CA GLU A 171 3.59 -17.02 15.66
C GLU A 171 4.63 -18.05 15.22
N ILE A 172 5.46 -18.49 16.17
CA ILE A 172 6.40 -19.59 15.94
C ILE A 172 5.60 -20.84 15.58
N ASP A 173 6.19 -21.67 14.74
CA ASP A 173 5.61 -22.90 14.19
C ASP A 173 4.40 -22.76 13.25
N LYS A 174 3.89 -21.55 13.05
CA LYS A 174 2.80 -21.30 12.11
C LYS A 174 3.27 -21.42 10.67
N VAL A 175 2.46 -22.08 9.85
CA VAL A 175 2.72 -22.33 8.42
C VAL A 175 1.89 -21.41 7.56
N PHE A 176 2.55 -20.72 6.64
CA PHE A 176 1.94 -19.78 5.70
C PHE A 176 2.10 -20.28 4.27
N VAL A 177 0.97 -20.42 3.57
CA VAL A 177 0.98 -20.81 2.15
C VAL A 177 1.36 -19.60 1.31
N LEU A 178 2.42 -19.74 0.51
CA LEU A 178 2.79 -18.74 -0.49
C LEU A 178 1.84 -18.89 -1.68
N LYS A 179 0.86 -18.00 -1.75
CA LYS A 179 -0.12 -18.01 -2.83
C LYS A 179 0.59 -17.59 -4.11
N ASN A 180 0.39 -18.31 -5.21
CA ASN A 180 0.97 -17.98 -6.52
C ASN A 180 2.45 -18.35 -6.74
N ILE A 181 2.95 -19.39 -6.08
CA ILE A 181 4.22 -20.02 -6.46
C ILE A 181 3.94 -21.08 -7.53
N PHE A 182 4.49 -20.90 -8.74
CA PHE A 182 4.17 -21.74 -9.89
C PHE A 182 5.38 -22.48 -10.46
N PHE A 183 5.13 -23.72 -10.85
CA PHE A 183 6.04 -24.61 -11.55
C PHE A 183 5.32 -25.23 -12.75
N ASP A 184 6.07 -25.70 -13.76
CA ASP A 184 5.50 -26.62 -14.75
C ASP A 184 5.25 -28.00 -14.13
N THR A 185 4.42 -28.80 -14.79
CA THR A 185 4.21 -30.21 -14.44
C THR A 185 5.54 -30.91 -14.35
N ASP A 186 5.75 -31.60 -13.23
CA ASP A 186 6.99 -32.31 -12.91
C ASP A 186 8.30 -31.50 -13.01
N LYS A 187 8.21 -30.17 -12.87
CA LYS A 187 9.39 -29.31 -12.79
C LYS A 187 9.46 -28.58 -11.46
N TYR A 188 10.67 -28.09 -11.16
CA TYR A 188 10.99 -27.28 -9.99
C TYR A 188 11.63 -25.93 -10.36
N LYS A 189 11.66 -25.55 -11.64
CA LYS A 189 12.04 -24.19 -12.06
C LYS A 189 10.89 -23.23 -11.79
N LEU A 190 11.17 -22.15 -11.05
CA LEU A 190 10.20 -21.10 -10.75
C LEU A 190 9.76 -20.38 -12.03
N LYS A 191 8.46 -20.19 -12.22
CA LYS A 191 7.92 -19.35 -13.29
C LYS A 191 7.97 -17.88 -12.92
N ALA A 192 8.09 -17.01 -13.92
CA ALA A 192 8.16 -15.55 -13.75
C ALA A 192 6.99 -14.97 -12.93
N LYS A 193 5.76 -15.48 -13.12
CA LYS A 193 4.57 -15.07 -12.35
C LYS A 193 4.70 -15.29 -10.83
N SER A 194 5.62 -16.14 -10.38
CA SER A 194 5.88 -16.40 -8.96
C SER A 194 6.68 -15.29 -8.28
N PHE A 195 7.41 -14.46 -9.05
CA PHE A 195 8.34 -13.49 -8.48
C PHE A 195 7.64 -12.35 -7.74
N ALA A 196 6.40 -12.02 -8.08
CA ALA A 196 5.62 -11.04 -7.32
C ALA A 196 5.42 -11.48 -5.86
N GLU A 197 5.04 -12.75 -5.64
CA GLU A 197 4.89 -13.29 -4.28
C GLU A 197 6.24 -13.45 -3.57
N LEU A 198 7.28 -13.88 -4.29
CA LEU A 198 8.61 -14.03 -3.71
C LEU A 198 9.22 -12.69 -3.31
N ASN A 199 9.01 -11.63 -4.08
CA ASN A 199 9.44 -10.28 -3.73
C ASN A 199 8.74 -9.76 -2.48
N ARG A 200 7.46 -10.10 -2.28
CA ARG A 200 6.75 -9.82 -1.02
C ARG A 200 7.35 -10.56 0.16
N LEU A 201 7.68 -11.84 -0.01
CA LEU A 201 8.37 -12.62 1.03
C LEU A 201 9.75 -12.01 1.35
N ILE A 202 10.53 -11.59 0.34
CA ILE A 202 11.81 -10.91 0.53
C ILE A 202 11.62 -9.62 1.34
N TYR A 203 10.66 -8.77 0.96
CA TYR A 203 10.35 -7.55 1.69
C TYR A 203 10.03 -7.85 3.17
N PHE A 204 9.17 -8.84 3.42
CA PHE A 204 8.81 -9.28 4.76
C PHE A 204 10.02 -9.74 5.58
N LEU A 205 10.91 -10.54 4.99
CA LEU A 205 12.12 -11.04 5.64
C LEU A 205 13.15 -9.93 5.89
N ASN A 206 13.20 -8.91 5.03
CA ASN A 206 14.06 -7.74 5.24
C ASN A 206 13.54 -6.85 6.38
N LYS A 207 12.23 -6.68 6.50
CA LYS A 207 11.62 -5.95 7.63
C LYS A 207 11.71 -6.69 8.96
N ASN A 208 11.87 -8.01 8.93
CA ASN A 208 12.02 -8.85 10.12
C ASN A 208 13.38 -9.58 10.08
N SER A 209 14.47 -8.83 10.22
CA SER A 209 15.84 -9.30 9.95
C SER A 209 16.32 -10.48 10.82
N GLN A 210 15.71 -10.71 11.98
CA GLN A 210 16.02 -11.85 12.87
C GLN A 210 15.18 -13.10 12.58
N LEU A 211 14.13 -12.97 11.76
CA LEU A 211 13.21 -14.09 11.49
C LEU A 211 13.93 -15.22 10.76
N LYS A 212 13.80 -16.44 11.29
CA LYS A 212 14.24 -17.68 10.65
C LYS A 212 13.03 -18.46 10.14
N ILE A 213 13.09 -18.92 8.90
CA ILE A 213 11.98 -19.66 8.27
C ILE A 213 12.44 -20.97 7.61
N GLU A 214 11.55 -21.96 7.59
CA GLU A 214 11.68 -23.17 6.78
C GLU A 214 10.76 -23.05 5.56
N ILE A 215 11.32 -23.10 4.35
CA ILE A 215 10.54 -23.21 3.12
C ILE A 215 10.08 -24.65 2.94
N GLN A 216 8.79 -24.85 2.73
CA GLN A 216 8.17 -26.16 2.61
C GLN A 216 7.61 -26.41 1.22
N GLY A 217 7.96 -27.55 0.64
CA GLY A 217 7.34 -28.06 -0.59
C GLY A 217 6.36 -29.18 -0.29
N HIS A 218 5.19 -29.14 -0.91
CA HIS A 218 4.14 -30.16 -0.76
C HIS A 218 3.61 -30.61 -2.12
N THR A 219 3.25 -31.88 -2.21
CA THR A 219 2.58 -32.49 -3.37
C THR A 219 1.20 -33.00 -2.96
N ASP A 220 0.39 -33.38 -3.95
CA ASP A 220 -0.72 -34.29 -3.68
C ASP A 220 -0.21 -35.74 -3.61
N ASN A 221 -1.14 -36.69 -3.50
CA ASN A 221 -0.85 -38.12 -3.41
C ASN A 221 -0.74 -38.84 -4.77
N THR A 222 -0.71 -38.12 -5.90
CA THR A 222 -0.54 -38.73 -7.22
C THR A 222 0.94 -38.97 -7.52
N GLY A 223 1.27 -40.11 -8.14
CA GLY A 223 2.66 -40.53 -8.38
C GLY A 223 3.31 -41.25 -7.19
N THR A 224 4.58 -41.62 -7.33
CA THR A 224 5.28 -42.42 -6.31
C THR A 224 5.78 -41.55 -5.15
N LYS A 225 5.91 -42.15 -3.95
CA LYS A 225 6.39 -41.44 -2.75
C LYS A 225 7.80 -40.86 -2.94
N THR A 226 8.72 -41.63 -3.52
CA THR A 226 10.11 -41.22 -3.77
C THR A 226 10.19 -40.04 -4.73
N HIS A 227 9.43 -40.11 -5.83
CA HIS A 227 9.34 -39.03 -6.80
C HIS A 227 8.77 -37.76 -6.17
N ASN A 228 7.63 -37.84 -5.46
CA ASN A 228 7.01 -36.70 -4.79
C ASN A 228 7.92 -36.09 -3.71
N GLN A 229 8.70 -36.91 -3.01
CA GLN A 229 9.68 -36.44 -2.04
C GLN A 229 10.80 -35.63 -2.71
N SER A 230 11.35 -36.13 -3.82
CA SER A 230 12.35 -35.40 -4.60
C SER A 230 11.78 -34.09 -5.17
N LEU A 231 10.61 -34.16 -5.82
CA LEU A 231 9.94 -33.01 -6.44
C LEU A 231 9.63 -31.91 -5.43
N SER A 232 9.03 -32.26 -4.29
CA SER A 232 8.72 -31.31 -3.23
C SER A 232 9.97 -30.68 -2.62
N SER A 233 11.02 -31.47 -2.38
CA SER A 233 12.29 -30.97 -1.84
C SER A 233 12.98 -30.01 -2.80
N ASN A 234 13.01 -30.33 -4.10
CA ASN A 234 13.59 -29.48 -5.12
C ASN A 234 12.81 -28.18 -5.32
N ARG A 235 11.47 -28.22 -5.24
CA ARG A 235 10.64 -26.99 -5.29
C ARG A 235 10.91 -26.07 -4.11
N ALA A 236 11.02 -26.62 -2.91
CA ALA A 236 11.38 -25.85 -1.72
C ALA A 236 12.80 -25.25 -1.86
N LYS A 237 13.75 -26.04 -2.36
CA LYS A 237 15.12 -25.61 -2.65
C LYS A 237 15.19 -24.47 -3.69
N SER A 238 14.37 -24.52 -4.73
CA SER A 238 14.31 -23.45 -5.74
C SER A 238 13.90 -22.11 -5.14
N VAL A 239 12.91 -22.10 -4.23
CA VAL A 239 12.51 -20.89 -3.51
C VAL A 239 13.60 -20.43 -2.55
N TYR A 240 14.17 -21.35 -1.77
CA TYR A 240 15.33 -21.07 -0.90
C TYR A 240 16.49 -20.40 -1.66
N ASN A 241 16.89 -20.96 -2.80
CA ASN A 241 17.95 -20.42 -3.65
C ASN A 241 17.60 -19.02 -4.18
N TYR A 242 16.33 -18.81 -4.56
CA TYR A 242 15.88 -17.49 -5.03
C TYR A 242 15.98 -16.43 -3.92
N LEU A 243 15.60 -16.77 -2.68
CA LEU A 243 15.71 -15.84 -1.55
C LEU A 243 17.17 -15.49 -1.24
N ILE A 244 18.08 -16.47 -1.28
CA ILE A 244 19.53 -16.22 -1.10
C ILE A 244 20.08 -15.33 -2.20
N LYS A 245 19.71 -15.60 -3.46
CA LYS A 245 20.13 -14.76 -4.61
C LYS A 245 19.68 -13.30 -4.44
N ASN A 246 18.60 -13.06 -3.70
CA ASN A 246 18.11 -11.73 -3.35
C ASN A 246 18.53 -11.29 -1.94
N ASN A 247 19.72 -11.70 -1.51
CA ASN A 247 20.42 -11.23 -0.30
C ASN A 247 19.76 -11.58 1.05
N ILE A 248 18.89 -12.60 1.11
CA ILE A 248 18.48 -13.16 2.40
C ILE A 248 19.57 -14.12 2.91
N SER A 249 20.04 -13.88 4.13
CA SER A 249 21.11 -14.71 4.75
C SER A 249 20.73 -16.18 4.84
N LYS A 250 21.66 -17.07 4.45
CA LYS A 250 21.49 -18.53 4.50
C LYS A 250 21.13 -19.03 5.90
N ASN A 251 21.72 -18.44 6.95
CA ASN A 251 21.50 -18.85 8.34
C ASN A 251 20.06 -18.60 8.83
N ARG A 252 19.28 -17.82 8.07
CA ARG A 252 17.87 -17.53 8.36
C ARG A 252 16.91 -18.46 7.63
N LEU A 253 17.42 -19.30 6.74
CA LEU A 253 16.60 -20.08 5.84
C LEU A 253 16.95 -21.56 5.97
N SER A 254 15.93 -22.40 5.99
CA SER A 254 16.05 -23.83 5.73
C SER A 254 14.99 -24.24 4.73
N PHE A 255 15.07 -25.46 4.17
CA PHE A 255 14.02 -25.95 3.29
C PHE A 255 13.79 -27.45 3.47
N LYS A 256 12.55 -27.88 3.25
CA LYS A 256 12.15 -29.29 3.37
C LYS A 256 11.01 -29.64 2.42
N GLY A 257 11.14 -30.79 1.75
CA GLY A 257 10.03 -31.41 1.02
C GLY A 257 9.23 -32.31 1.95
N TYR A 258 7.92 -32.19 1.94
CA TYR A 258 7.00 -33.03 2.72
C TYR A 258 6.18 -34.00 1.86
N ALA A 259 6.36 -33.97 0.54
CA ALA A 259 5.54 -34.75 -0.40
C ALA A 259 4.04 -34.62 -0.06
N ALA A 260 3.33 -35.75 0.03
CA ALA A 260 1.90 -35.81 0.35
C ALA A 260 1.60 -35.96 1.86
N THR A 261 2.60 -35.89 2.74
CA THR A 261 2.46 -36.29 4.16
C THR A 261 1.73 -35.26 5.03
N LYS A 262 1.58 -34.03 4.56
CA LYS A 262 0.91 -32.92 5.27
C LYS A 262 -0.17 -32.27 4.39
N PRO A 263 -1.24 -33.01 4.04
CA PRO A 263 -2.33 -32.47 3.23
C PRO A 263 -3.12 -31.43 4.03
N ILE A 264 -3.60 -30.40 3.34
CA ILE A 264 -4.50 -29.37 3.89
C ILE A 264 -5.92 -29.47 3.31
N ALA A 265 -6.12 -30.40 2.38
CA ALA A 265 -7.41 -30.67 1.76
C ALA A 265 -7.51 -32.15 1.33
N ASN A 266 -8.71 -32.60 1.04
CA ASN A 266 -8.99 -33.98 0.64
C ASN A 266 -8.34 -34.33 -0.72
N ASN A 267 -7.37 -35.26 -0.70
CA ASN A 267 -6.64 -35.75 -1.87
C ASN A 267 -7.49 -36.56 -2.87
N ASN A 268 -8.70 -36.99 -2.47
CA ASN A 268 -9.61 -37.71 -3.38
C ASN A 268 -10.28 -36.77 -4.39
N THR A 269 -10.27 -35.46 -4.14
CA THR A 269 -10.89 -34.46 -5.03
C THR A 269 -9.86 -33.70 -5.86
N ILE A 270 -10.19 -33.33 -7.10
CA ILE A 270 -9.33 -32.50 -7.97
C ILE A 270 -8.99 -31.16 -7.27
N LYS A 271 -10.00 -30.51 -6.67
CA LYS A 271 -9.84 -29.25 -5.93
C LYS A 271 -8.90 -29.41 -4.72
N GLY A 272 -9.03 -30.49 -3.96
CA GLY A 272 -8.18 -30.74 -2.80
C GLY A 272 -6.74 -31.08 -3.18
N ARG A 273 -6.53 -31.90 -4.23
CA ARG A 273 -5.19 -32.13 -4.79
C ARG A 273 -4.52 -30.83 -5.22
N ALA A 274 -5.26 -29.94 -5.88
CA ALA A 274 -4.75 -28.62 -6.26
C ALA A 274 -4.31 -27.78 -5.04
N LYS A 275 -5.05 -27.81 -3.94
CA LYS A 275 -4.65 -27.15 -2.68
C LYS A 275 -3.42 -27.78 -2.03
N ASN A 276 -3.25 -29.10 -2.15
CA ASN A 276 -2.12 -29.82 -1.57
C ASN A 276 -0.80 -29.60 -2.33
N ARG A 277 -0.86 -29.39 -3.65
CA ARG A 277 0.27 -28.95 -4.48
C ARG A 277 0.60 -27.48 -4.20
N ARG A 278 1.36 -27.23 -3.12
CA ARG A 278 1.64 -25.88 -2.63
C ARG A 278 3.08 -25.72 -2.18
N THR A 279 3.52 -24.47 -2.14
CA THR A 279 4.70 -24.06 -1.39
C THR A 279 4.24 -23.24 -0.19
N ALA A 280 4.91 -23.43 0.93
CA ALA A 280 4.63 -22.70 2.16
C ALA A 280 5.95 -22.31 2.83
N PHE A 281 5.88 -21.51 3.87
CA PHE A 281 6.97 -21.37 4.83
C PHE A 281 6.47 -21.50 6.25
N LYS A 282 7.33 -21.99 7.14
CA LYS A 282 7.09 -22.10 8.57
C LYS A 282 8.02 -21.16 9.31
N ILE A 283 7.53 -20.46 10.33
CA ILE A 283 8.36 -19.61 11.18
C ILE A 283 9.04 -20.49 12.23
N LEU A 284 10.37 -20.41 12.32
CA LEU A 284 11.18 -21.22 13.23
C LEU A 284 11.61 -20.45 14.47
N SER A 285 12.05 -19.20 14.31
CA SER A 285 12.35 -18.30 15.43
C SER A 285 12.19 -16.85 15.00
N THR A 286 12.00 -15.97 15.98
CA THR A 286 11.99 -14.50 15.84
C THR A 286 13.28 -13.84 16.35
N GLU A 287 14.24 -14.67 16.78
CA GLU A 287 15.52 -14.35 17.42
C GLU A 287 16.66 -15.16 16.80
#